data_AF-A0A9D4UY01-F1
#
_entry.id   AF-A0A9D4UY01-F1
#
_cell.length_a   1.000
_cell.length_b   1.000
_cell.length_c   1.000
_cell.angle_alpha   90.00
_cell.angle_beta   90.00
_cell.angle_gamma   90.00
#
_symmetry.space_group_name_H-M   'P 1'
#
loop_
_entity.id
_entity.type
_entity.pdbx_description
1 polymer ?
#
loop_
_entity_poly.entity_id
_entity_poly.type
_entity_poly.pdbx_seq_one_letter_code
_entity_poly.pdbx_strand_id
1 'polypeptide(L)' 'MEGLSLDKFLEHQISSNGWYVEKLFGGGQLVILPPNEDNYPKLKKSIVESIPLEHVSKLFPILT' A
#
# COMPACT_ATOMS: atom_id res chain seq x y z
N MET A 1 9.61 -16.69 -6.24
CA MET A 1 8.47 -17.06 -5.36
C MET A 1 7.89 -15.82 -4.66
N GLU A 2 8.01 -14.63 -5.26
CA GLU A 2 7.74 -13.34 -4.61
C GLU A 2 6.27 -12.90 -4.69
N GLY A 3 5.52 -13.41 -5.69
CA GLY A 3 4.09 -13.11 -5.85
C GLY A 3 3.26 -13.55 -4.65
N LEU A 4 3.37 -14.82 -4.25
CA LEU A 4 2.57 -15.40 -3.16
C LEU A 4 2.81 -14.74 -1.80
N SER A 5 4.03 -14.25 -1.52
CA SER A 5 4.34 -13.54 -0.28
C SER A 5 3.78 -12.11 -0.29
N LEU A 6 3.86 -11.43 -1.43
CA LEU A 6 3.28 -10.10 -1.61
C LEU A 6 1.74 -10.17 -1.52
N ASP A 7 1.13 -11.14 -2.19
CA ASP A 7 -0.32 -11.34 -2.17
C ASP A 7 -0.83 -11.55 -0.73
N LYS A 8 -0.23 -12.48 0.03
CA LYS A 8 -0.61 -12.74 1.42
C LYS A 8 -0.45 -11.53 2.34
N PHE A 9 0.61 -10.76 2.15
CA PHE A 9 0.82 -9.55 2.93
C PHE A 9 -0.25 -8.50 2.60
N LEU A 10 -0.55 -8.29 1.31
CA LEU A 10 -1.61 -7.35 0.91
C LEU A 10 -2.97 -7.80 1.47
N GLU A 11 -3.29 -9.08 1.40
CA GLU A 11 -4.51 -9.64 2.01
C GLU A 11 -4.59 -9.35 3.51
N HIS A 12 -3.48 -9.52 4.24
CA HIS A 12 -3.42 -9.19 5.65
C HIS A 12 -3.58 -7.68 5.90
N GLN A 13 -2.89 -6.82 5.15
CA GLN A 13 -2.99 -5.37 5.31
C GLN A 13 -4.38 -4.84 4.99
N ILE A 14 -5.04 -5.38 3.96
CA ILE A 14 -6.42 -5.02 3.58
C ILE A 14 -7.39 -5.47 4.68
N SER A 15 -7.28 -6.73 5.13
CA SER A 15 -8.22 -7.30 6.10
C SER A 15 -8.05 -6.77 7.53
N SER A 16 -6.82 -6.47 7.94
CA SER A 16 -6.48 -6.19 9.34
C SER A 16 -6.14 -4.72 9.59
N ASN A 17 -5.57 -4.04 8.60
CA ASN A 17 -5.04 -2.68 8.76
C ASN A 17 -5.73 -1.66 7.87
N GLY A 18 -6.83 -2.02 7.19
CA GLY A 18 -7.68 -1.10 6.43
C GLY A 18 -7.05 -0.54 5.15
N TRP A 19 -6.03 -1.19 4.60
CA TRP A 19 -5.45 -0.77 3.32
C TRP A 19 -6.45 -0.95 2.18
N TYR A 20 -6.36 -0.09 1.17
CA TYR A 20 -7.14 -0.19 -0.05
C TYR A 20 -6.20 -0.30 -1.26
N VAL A 21 -6.52 -1.20 -2.20
CA VAL A 21 -5.74 -1.35 -3.44
C VAL A 21 -6.62 -1.00 -4.63
N GLU A 22 -6.23 0.06 -5.34
CA GLU A 22 -6.91 0.53 -6.54
C GLU A 22 -6.16 0.07 -7.79
N LYS A 23 -6.91 -0.43 -8.79
CA LYS A 23 -6.36 -0.73 -10.11
C LYS A 23 -6.49 0.49 -10.99
N LEU A 24 -5.36 1.01 -11.47
CA LEU A 24 -5.33 2.11 -12.42
C LEU A 24 -5.73 1.65 -13.81
N PHE A 25 -6.41 2.53 -14.55
CA PHE A 25 -6.59 2.36 -15.99
C PHE A 25 -5.21 2.26 -16.66
N GLY A 26 -4.90 1.11 -17.26
CA GLY A 26 -3.58 0.81 -17.83
C GLY A 26 -2.79 -0.29 -17.10
N GLY A 27 -3.35 -0.92 -16.06
CA GLY A 27 -2.78 -2.12 -15.44
C GLY A 27 -1.85 -1.90 -14.25
N GLY A 28 -1.66 -0.64 -13.83
CA GLY A 28 -0.96 -0.31 -12.58
C GLY A 28 -1.83 -0.56 -11.34
N GLN A 29 -1.19 -0.68 -10.18
CA GLN A 29 -1.87 -0.80 -8.88
C GLN A 29 -1.36 0.26 -7.92
N LEU A 30 -2.29 0.90 -7.20
CA LEU A 30 -2.02 1.87 -6.15
C LEU A 30 -2.50 1.32 -4.81
N VAL A 31 -1.69 1.49 -3.77
CA VAL A 31 -2.03 1.22 -2.38
C VAL A 31 -2.39 2.54 -1.72
N ILE A 32 -3.55 2.59 -1.09
CA ILE A 32 -4.04 3.72 -0.31
C ILE A 32 -4.07 3.29 1.16
N LEU A 33 -3.40 4.07 2.01
CA LEU A 33 -3.32 3.82 3.44
C LEU A 33 -4.50 4.50 4.14
N PRO A 34 -5.16 3.84 5.11
CA PRO A 34 -6.23 4.48 5.85
C PRO A 34 -5.69 5.66 6.68
N PRO A 35 -6.53 6.67 6.93
CA PRO A 35 -6.18 7.76 7.82
C PRO A 35 -5.91 7.24 9.24
N ASN A 36 -4.86 7.75 9.88
CA ASN A 36 -4.47 7.44 11.26
C ASN A 36 -3.93 8.70 11.95
N GLU A 37 -3.53 8.57 13.21
CA GLU A 37 -3.07 9.69 14.04
C GLU A 37 -1.80 10.39 13.50
N ASP A 38 -0.98 9.70 12.71
CA ASP A 38 0.21 10.25 12.04
C ASP A 38 -0.08 10.77 10.61
N ASN A 39 -1.16 10.28 10.01
CA ASN A 39 -1.61 10.54 8.63
C ASN A 39 -2.61 11.70 8.56
N TYR A 40 -3.09 12.29 9.67
CA TYR A 40 -4.12 13.34 9.65
C TYR A 40 -4.00 14.25 8.41
N PRO A 41 -5.02 14.29 7.53
CA PRO A 41 -4.92 15.00 6.25
C PRO A 41 -4.52 16.47 6.40
N LYS A 42 -4.85 17.07 7.55
CA LYS A 42 -4.50 18.44 7.93
C LYS A 42 -3.00 18.67 8.21
N LEU A 43 -2.24 17.60 8.47
CA LEU A 43 -0.81 17.62 8.78
C LEU A 43 0.06 17.08 7.62
N LYS A 44 -0.56 16.55 6.56
CA LYS A 44 0.15 16.03 5.39
C LYS A 44 0.81 17.18 4.61
N LYS A 45 2.13 17.06 4.40
CA LYS A 45 2.89 17.94 3.48
C LYS A 45 2.75 17.54 2.01
N SER A 46 2.22 16.34 1.74
CA SER A 46 2.06 15.77 0.41
C SER A 46 0.59 15.49 0.11
N ILE A 47 0.16 15.86 -1.10
CA ILE A 47 -1.21 15.71 -1.61
C ILE A 47 -1.47 14.29 -2.12
N VAL A 48 -0.42 13.46 -2.23
CA VAL A 48 -0.51 12.11 -2.80
C VAL A 48 -0.78 11.13 -1.66
N GLU A 49 -2.04 10.67 -1.58
CA GLU A 49 -2.50 9.71 -0.57
C GLU A 49 -2.31 8.24 -0.98
N SER A 50 -1.74 8.01 -2.17
CA SER A 50 -1.57 6.70 -2.77
C SER A 50 -0.09 6.40 -3.09
N ILE A 51 0.29 5.14 -2.94
CA ILE A 51 1.65 4.65 -3.17
C ILE A 51 1.59 3.57 -4.26
N PRO A 52 2.40 3.65 -5.33
CA PRO A 52 2.48 2.57 -6.31
C PRO A 52 2.81 1.22 -5.64
N LEU A 53 2.08 0.16 -6.00
CA LEU A 53 2.29 -1.16 -5.41
C LEU A 53 3.72 -1.68 -5.65
N GLU A 54 4.33 -1.30 -6.78
CA GLU A 54 5.74 -1.60 -7.08
C GLU A 54 6.73 -1.01 -6.07
N HIS A 55 6.36 0.05 -5.34
CA HIS A 55 7.19 0.62 -4.29
C HIS A 55 7.07 -0.20 -3.00
N VAL A 56 5.88 -0.74 -2.72
CA VAL A 56 5.63 -1.61 -1.58
C VAL A 56 6.36 -2.95 -1.77
N SER A 57 6.34 -3.52 -2.97
CA SER A 57 7.03 -4.79 -3.25
C SER A 57 8.55 -4.70 -3.06
N LYS A 58 9.16 -3.52 -3.31
CA LYS A 58 10.59 -3.26 -3.08
C LYS A 58 11.00 -3.31 -1.59
N LEU A 59 10.05 -3.25 -0.64
CA LEU A 59 10.33 -3.37 0.80
C LEU A 59 10.47 -4.82 1.28
N PHE A 60 9.93 -5.79 0.53
CA PHE A 60 9.98 -7.21 0.90
C PHE A 60 11.39 -7.81 1.02
N PRO A 61 12.35 -7.53 0.12
CA PRO A 61 13.70 -8.09 0.26
C PRO A 61 14.47 -7.57 1.49
N ILE A 62 13.92 -6.61 2.25
CA ILE A 62 14.53 -6.05 3.47
C ILE A 62 13.91 -6.67 4.74
N LEU A 63 12.75 -7.32 4.64
CA LEU A 63 12.01 -7.88 5.79
C LEU A 63 12.15 -9.41 5.93
N THR A 64 13.00 -10.05 5.11
CA THR A 64 13.32 -11.48 5.13
C THR A 64 14.65 -11.78 5.81
#